data_AF-A0A2N9FCU1-F1
#
_entry.id   AF-A0A2N9FCU1-F1
#
_cell.length_a   1.000
_cell.length_b   1.000
_cell.length_c   1.000
_cell.angle_alpha   90.00
_cell.angle_beta   90.00
_cell.angle_gamma   90.00
#
_symmetry.space_group_name_H-M   'P 1'
#
loop_
_entity.id
_entity.type
_entity.pdbx_description
1 polymer ?
#
loop_
_entity_poly.entity_id
_entity_poly.type
_entity_poly.pdbx_seq_one_letter_code
_entity_poly.pdbx_strand_id
1 'polypeptide(L)'
;MLAVQIYPTGFQEFGIPDLTQMFDLVYVYLMGAFTCLKDYYKVLEVDYDAPEEKIRLNYRRLALKWHPDKHNGDSAVTAKFQEINEAYEVLSDPAKRLDYDLTGIYEIDKYTLREYLARFKGMILTCNGLGISQTSIW
;
A
#
# COMPACT_ATOMS: atom_id res chain seq x y z
N MET A 1 -1.66 -14.13 40.49
CA MET A 1 -2.36 -13.62 41.69
C MET A 1 -3.77 -13.28 41.28
N LEU A 2 -4.77 -14.05 41.73
CA LEU A 2 -6.18 -13.82 41.43
C LEU A 2 -6.69 -12.65 42.29
N ALA A 3 -7.26 -11.62 41.65
CA ALA A 3 -8.07 -10.63 42.36
C ALA A 3 -9.50 -11.18 42.43
N VAL A 4 -9.94 -11.58 43.63
CA VAL A 4 -11.29 -12.11 43.85
C VAL A 4 -12.14 -10.98 44.45
N GLN A 5 -13.14 -10.52 43.69
CA GLN A 5 -14.20 -9.66 44.21
C GLN A 5 -15.53 -10.42 44.17
N ILE A 6 -16.24 -10.43 45.31
CA ILE A 6 -17.46 -11.20 45.51
C ILE A 6 -18.66 -10.35 45.07
N TYR A 7 -19.43 -10.84 44.09
CA TYR A 7 -20.74 -10.27 43.70
C TYR A 7 -21.88 -11.25 44.04
N PRO A 8 -23.10 -10.76 44.31
CA PRO A 8 -24.15 -11.53 44.98
C PRO A 8 -24.93 -12.53 44.11
N THR A 9 -24.61 -12.68 42.81
CA THR A 9 -25.38 -13.54 41.88
C THR A 9 -24.50 -14.50 41.07
N GLY A 10 -23.68 -15.28 41.76
CA GLY A 10 -22.99 -16.44 41.18
C GLY A 10 -21.61 -16.14 40.59
N PHE A 11 -20.78 -17.18 40.58
CA PHE A 11 -19.45 -17.21 39.98
C PHE A 11 -19.60 -17.01 38.46
N GLN A 12 -19.15 -15.87 37.93
CA GLN A 12 -18.86 -15.74 36.51
C GLN A 12 -17.34 -15.72 36.35
N GLU A 13 -16.78 -16.88 36.03
CA GLU A 13 -15.38 -17.02 35.67
C GLU A 13 -15.17 -16.34 34.30
N PHE A 14 -14.68 -15.10 34.30
CA PHE A 14 -14.05 -14.55 33.11
C PHE A 14 -12.68 -15.21 33.00
N GLY A 15 -12.65 -16.35 32.29
CA GLY A 15 -11.43 -17.07 32.00
C GLY A 15 -10.41 -16.13 31.37
N ILE A 16 -9.18 -16.15 31.90
CA ILE A 16 -8.03 -15.58 31.20
C ILE A 16 -8.03 -16.22 29.82
N PRO A 17 -8.05 -15.44 28.71
CA PRO A 17 -8.03 -16.01 27.37
C PRO A 17 -6.84 -16.97 27.30
N ASP A 18 -7.13 -18.23 26.95
CA ASP A 18 -6.12 -19.27 26.85
C ASP A 18 -4.95 -18.78 25.98
N LEU A 19 -3.72 -19.23 26.27
CA LEU A 19 -2.52 -18.77 25.57
C LEU A 19 -2.69 -18.86 24.05
N THR A 20 -3.44 -19.85 23.57
CA THR A 20 -3.85 -20.04 22.17
C THR A 20 -4.59 -18.82 21.59
N GLN A 21 -5.54 -18.25 22.33
CA GLN A 21 -6.30 -17.05 21.91
C GLN A 21 -5.45 -15.77 21.95
N MET A 22 -4.48 -15.70 22.86
CA MET A 22 -3.47 -14.63 22.86
C MET A 22 -2.55 -14.72 21.64
N PHE A 23 -2.11 -15.94 21.28
CA PHE A 23 -1.33 -16.16 20.07
C PHE A 23 -2.13 -15.77 18.82
N ASP A 24 -3.42 -16.11 18.74
CA ASP A 24 -4.27 -15.71 17.62
C ASP A 24 -4.42 -14.18 17.50
N LEU A 25 -4.65 -13.47 18.61
CA LEU A 25 -4.74 -12.00 18.60
C LEU A 25 -3.41 -11.33 18.24
N VAL A 26 -2.31 -11.83 18.82
CA VAL A 26 -0.96 -11.34 18.53
C VAL A 26 -0.58 -11.67 17.08
N TYR A 27 -0.99 -12.83 16.54
CA TYR A 27 -0.76 -13.23 15.16
C TYR A 27 -1.61 -12.41 14.19
N VAL A 28 -2.90 -12.18 14.45
CA VAL A 28 -3.73 -11.28 13.64
C VAL A 28 -3.16 -9.85 13.64
N TYR A 29 -2.64 -9.38 14.78
CA TYR A 29 -1.99 -8.06 14.89
C TYR A 29 -0.62 -7.99 14.19
N LEU A 30 0.26 -8.99 14.37
CA LEU A 30 1.58 -9.07 13.72
C LEU A 30 1.49 -9.36 12.23
N MET A 31 0.59 -10.25 11.80
CA MET A 31 0.35 -10.54 10.38
C MET A 31 -0.32 -9.35 9.69
N GLY A 32 -1.18 -8.61 10.38
CA GLY A 32 -1.73 -7.33 9.89
C GLY A 32 -0.66 -6.23 9.75
N ALA A 33 0.38 -6.25 10.59
CA ALA A 33 1.49 -5.31 10.53
C ALA A 33 2.52 -5.62 9.42
N PHE A 34 2.58 -6.86 8.92
CA PHE A 34 3.49 -7.29 7.85
C PHE A 34 2.84 -7.29 6.46
N THR A 35 1.98 -6.31 6.17
CA THR A 35 1.55 -6.10 4.78
C THR A 35 2.74 -5.61 3.97
N CYS A 36 3.14 -6.38 2.96
CA CYS A 36 4.10 -5.95 1.95
C CYS A 36 3.63 -4.60 1.40
N LEU A 37 4.34 -3.52 1.72
CA LEU A 37 4.02 -2.18 1.22
C LEU A 37 3.85 -2.25 -0.29
N LYS A 38 2.61 -2.02 -0.74
CA LYS A 38 2.27 -2.08 -2.15
C LYS A 38 2.86 -0.84 -2.82
N ASP A 39 3.58 -1.06 -3.92
CA ASP A 39 4.11 0.04 -4.73
C ASP A 39 3.03 0.51 -5.72
N TYR A 40 2.30 1.56 -5.34
CA TYR A 40 1.17 2.06 -6.11
C TYR A 40 1.57 2.62 -7.48
N TYR A 41 2.80 3.15 -7.61
CA TYR A 41 3.31 3.63 -8.88
C TYR A 41 3.54 2.47 -9.85
N LYS A 42 4.11 1.36 -9.35
CA LYS A 42 4.24 0.12 -10.15
C LYS A 42 2.89 -0.51 -10.48
N VAL A 43 1.94 -0.51 -9.55
CA VAL A 43 0.58 -1.03 -9.79
C VAL A 43 -0.12 -0.26 -10.93
N LEU A 44 0.04 1.06 -10.97
CA LEU A 44 -0.52 1.88 -12.05
C LEU A 44 0.36 1.94 -13.31
N GLU A 45 1.50 1.22 -13.34
CA GLU A 45 2.45 1.22 -14.45
C GLU A 45 2.91 2.66 -14.81
N VAL A 46 3.19 3.49 -13.80
CA VAL A 46 3.66 4.88 -13.94
C VAL A 46 4.95 5.12 -13.16
N ASP A 47 5.70 6.12 -13.61
CA ASP A 47 6.89 6.60 -12.91
C ASP A 47 6.52 7.41 -11.65
N TYR A 48 7.43 7.51 -10.69
CA TYR A 48 7.21 8.26 -9.44
C TYR A 48 7.05 9.76 -9.65
N ASP A 49 7.60 10.30 -10.74
CA ASP A 49 7.46 11.69 -11.18
C ASP A 49 6.28 11.90 -12.15
N ALA A 50 5.44 10.88 -12.35
CA ALA A 50 4.33 10.96 -13.29
C ALA A 50 3.36 12.11 -12.94
N PRO A 51 2.95 12.93 -13.93
CA PRO A 51 1.93 13.93 -13.73
C PRO A 51 0.56 13.27 -13.50
N GLU A 52 -0.35 13.99 -12.86
CA GLU A 52 -1.72 13.53 -12.56
C GLU A 52 -2.45 13.01 -13.81
N GLU A 53 -2.24 13.66 -14.96
CA GLU A 53 -2.81 13.22 -16.24
C GLU A 53 -2.37 11.82 -16.65
N LYS A 54 -1.09 11.48 -16.44
CA LYS A 54 -0.52 10.16 -16.77
C LYS A 54 -1.05 9.09 -15.82
N ILE A 55 -1.25 9.43 -14.54
CA ILE A 55 -1.87 8.57 -13.53
C ILE A 55 -3.32 8.24 -13.94
N ARG A 56 -4.11 9.28 -14.27
CA ARG A 56 -5.50 9.13 -14.70
C ARG A 56 -5.65 8.38 -16.02
N LEU A 57 -4.73 8.56 -16.95
CA LEU A 57 -4.73 7.85 -18.23
C LEU A 57 -4.47 6.35 -18.01
N ASN A 58 -3.43 6.01 -17.23
CA ASN A 58 -3.09 4.61 -16.98
C ASN A 58 -4.13 3.88 -16.15
N TYR A 59 -4.70 4.54 -15.13
CA TYR A 59 -5.84 4.00 -14.39
C TYR A 59 -6.99 3.60 -15.31
N ARG A 60 -7.41 4.49 -16.23
CA ARG A 60 -8.49 4.18 -17.19
C ARG A 60 -8.16 2.98 -18.08
N ARG A 61 -6.91 2.90 -18.58
CA ARG A 61 -6.43 1.76 -19.38
C ARG A 61 -6.48 0.45 -18.59
N LEU A 62 -6.00 0.46 -17.36
CA LEU A 62 -5.93 -0.73 -16.50
C LEU A 62 -7.32 -1.16 -16.01
N ALA A 63 -8.18 -0.21 -15.64
CA ALA A 63 -9.55 -0.48 -15.23
C ALA A 63 -10.34 -1.18 -16.34
N LEU A 64 -10.18 -0.76 -17.60
CA LEU A 64 -10.82 -1.42 -18.75
C LEU A 64 -10.26 -2.80 -19.07
N LYS A 65 -8.98 -3.05 -18.74
CA LYS A 65 -8.29 -4.33 -18.94
C LYS A 65 -8.68 -5.35 -17.88
N TRP A 66 -8.80 -4.92 -16.63
CA TRP A 66 -9.04 -5.78 -15.47
C TRP A 66 -10.48 -5.70 -14.93
N HIS A 67 -11.42 -5.13 -15.70
CA HIS A 67 -12.81 -5.04 -15.28
C HIS A 67 -13.42 -6.45 -15.05
N PRO A 68 -14.05 -6.73 -13.89
CA PRO A 68 -14.53 -8.08 -13.55
C PRO A 68 -15.58 -8.63 -14.54
N ASP A 69 -16.36 -7.74 -15.17
CA ASP A 69 -17.37 -8.09 -16.18
C ASP A 69 -16.76 -8.78 -17.42
N LYS A 70 -15.51 -8.44 -17.79
CA LYS A 70 -14.84 -9.05 -18.96
C LYS A 70 -14.19 -10.39 -18.66
N HIS A 71 -14.07 -10.76 -17.38
CA HIS A 71 -13.31 -11.92 -16.92
C HIS A 71 -14.16 -12.87 -16.07
N ASN A 72 -15.48 -12.86 -16.28
CA ASN A 72 -16.44 -13.78 -15.66
C ASN A 72 -16.30 -13.89 -14.12
N GLY A 73 -15.88 -12.81 -13.46
CA GLY A 73 -15.77 -12.77 -12.00
C GLY A 73 -14.62 -13.61 -11.40
N ASP A 74 -13.53 -13.85 -12.13
CA ASP A 74 -12.32 -14.46 -11.55
C ASP A 74 -11.83 -13.67 -10.32
N SER A 75 -11.57 -14.39 -9.22
CA SER A 75 -11.13 -13.79 -7.96
C SER A 75 -9.77 -13.11 -8.09
N ALA A 76 -8.90 -13.63 -8.96
CA ALA A 76 -7.59 -13.02 -9.22
C ALA A 76 -7.72 -11.67 -9.94
N VAL A 77 -8.66 -11.56 -10.89
CA VAL A 77 -8.94 -10.31 -11.61
C VAL A 77 -9.56 -9.29 -10.67
N THR A 78 -10.49 -9.73 -9.81
CA THR A 78 -11.12 -8.87 -8.81
C THR A 78 -10.08 -8.31 -7.83
N ALA A 79 -9.15 -9.14 -7.35
CA ALA A 79 -8.05 -8.69 -6.50
C ALA A 79 -7.14 -7.68 -7.20
N LYS A 80 -6.80 -7.91 -8.48
CA LYS A 80 -5.99 -6.97 -9.27
C LYS A 80 -6.71 -5.64 -9.51
N PHE A 81 -8.00 -5.68 -9.82
CA PHE A 81 -8.80 -4.47 -9.99
C PHE A 81 -8.89 -3.66 -8.68
N GLN A 82 -9.01 -4.36 -7.55
CA GLN A 82 -8.99 -3.74 -6.23
C GLN A 82 -7.65 -3.05 -5.95
N GLU A 83 -6.51 -3.69 -6.25
CA GLU A 83 -5.18 -3.09 -6.13
C GLU A 83 -5.04 -1.82 -7.00
N ILE A 84 -5.56 -1.85 -8.24
CA ILE A 84 -5.55 -0.69 -9.15
C ILE A 84 -6.38 0.48 -8.60
N ASN A 85 -7.55 0.18 -8.02
CA ASN A 85 -8.41 1.20 -7.42
C ASN A 85 -7.77 1.83 -6.18
N GLU A 86 -7.22 1.01 -5.28
CA GLU A 86 -6.49 1.47 -4.10
C GLU A 86 -5.32 2.40 -4.50
N ALA A 87 -4.52 1.98 -5.48
CA ALA A 87 -3.41 2.78 -5.98
C ALA A 87 -3.87 4.14 -6.56
N TYR A 88 -4.96 4.15 -7.33
CA TYR A 88 -5.50 5.38 -7.88
C TYR A 88 -6.09 6.30 -6.81
N GLU A 89 -6.78 5.77 -5.80
CA GLU A 89 -7.33 6.58 -4.71
C GLU A 89 -6.24 7.35 -3.96
N VAL A 90 -5.08 6.73 -3.76
CA VAL A 90 -3.94 7.36 -3.07
C VAL A 90 -3.19 8.32 -3.99
N LEU A 91 -2.90 7.92 -5.23
CA LEU A 91 -2.05 8.70 -6.13
C LEU A 91 -2.77 9.83 -6.88
N SER A 92 -4.11 9.79 -6.96
CA SER A 92 -4.89 10.85 -7.62
C SER A 92 -5.10 12.10 -6.77
N ASP A 93 -5.10 11.97 -5.45
CA ASP A 93 -5.20 13.10 -4.53
C ASP A 93 -3.80 13.59 -4.16
N PRO A 94 -3.46 14.87 -4.38
CA PRO A 94 -2.12 15.39 -4.12
C PRO A 94 -1.73 15.32 -2.63
N ALA A 95 -2.67 15.47 -1.70
CA ALA A 95 -2.40 15.37 -0.27
C ALA A 95 -2.15 13.91 0.14
N LYS A 96 -2.97 12.96 -0.36
CA LYS A 96 -2.75 11.53 -0.11
C LYS A 96 -1.47 11.02 -0.76
N ARG A 97 -1.15 11.50 -1.96
CA ARG A 97 0.10 11.16 -2.67
C ARG A 97 1.30 11.66 -1.89
N LEU A 98 1.27 12.89 -1.38
CA LEU A 98 2.33 13.42 -0.56
C LEU A 98 2.52 12.60 0.71
N ASP A 99 1.44 12.26 1.42
CA ASP A 99 1.51 11.42 2.61
C ASP A 99 2.06 10.01 2.30
N TYR A 100 1.63 9.42 1.18
CA TYR A 100 2.17 8.15 0.69
C TYR A 100 3.66 8.22 0.33
N ASP A 101 4.08 9.30 -0.32
CA ASP A 101 5.49 9.50 -0.67
C ASP A 101 6.33 9.70 0.60
N LEU A 102 5.84 10.46 1.59
CA LEU A 102 6.50 10.67 2.88
C LEU A 102 6.56 9.39 3.73
N THR A 103 5.47 8.62 3.79
CA THR A 103 5.42 7.35 4.54
C THR A 103 6.24 6.26 3.86
N GLY A 104 6.20 6.19 2.52
CA GLY A 104 7.00 5.27 1.72
C GLY A 104 8.51 5.53 1.77
N ILE A 105 8.94 6.74 2.15
CA ILE A 105 10.34 7.09 2.40
C ILE A 105 10.90 6.36 3.64
N TYR A 106 10.08 5.89 4.59
CA TYR A 106 10.60 5.21 5.79
C TYR A 106 10.96 3.73 5.57
N GLU A 107 10.72 3.17 4.37
CA GLU A 107 11.13 1.80 4.00
C GLU A 107 12.40 1.77 3.11
N ILE A 108 13.30 2.74 3.25
CA ILE A 108 14.58 2.78 2.50
C ILE A 108 15.40 1.49 2.69
N ASP A 109 15.27 0.79 3.83
CA ASP A 109 16.00 -0.44 4.14
C ASP A 109 15.69 -1.62 3.19
N LYS A 110 14.65 -1.52 2.35
CA LYS A 110 14.28 -2.54 1.37
C LYS A 110 14.82 -2.32 -0.05
N TYR A 111 15.26 -1.12 -0.39
CA TYR A 111 15.64 -0.79 -1.77
C TYR A 111 17.16 -0.80 -1.94
N THR A 112 17.61 -1.40 -3.05
CA THR A 112 19.01 -1.22 -3.46
C THR A 112 19.25 0.26 -3.80
N LEU A 113 20.48 0.76 -3.59
CA LEU A 113 20.86 2.14 -3.95
C LEU A 113 20.47 2.49 -5.41
N ARG A 114 20.50 1.49 -6.31
CA ARG A 114 20.08 1.61 -7.70
C ARG A 114 18.59 1.94 -7.83
N GLU A 115 17.71 1.25 -7.11
CA GLU A 115 16.27 1.50 -7.14
C GLU A 115 15.90 2.82 -6.50
N TYR A 116 16.56 3.18 -5.40
CA TYR A 116 16.41 4.50 -4.80
C TYR A 116 16.79 5.60 -5.79
N LEU A 117 17.97 5.48 -6.43
CA LEU A 117 18.41 6.44 -7.44
C LEU A 117 17.49 6.49 -8.66
N ALA A 118 16.91 5.36 -9.09
CA ALA A 118 15.92 5.33 -10.16
C ALA A 118 14.63 6.05 -9.77
N ARG A 119 14.16 5.85 -8.54
CA ARG A 119 12.96 6.49 -7.97
C ARG A 119 13.11 8.01 -7.83
N PHE A 120 14.29 8.47 -7.43
CA PHE A 120 14.54 9.89 -7.15
C PHE A 120 15.39 10.60 -8.22
N LYS A 121 15.63 9.97 -9.38
CA LYS A 121 16.48 10.51 -10.45
C LYS A 121 16.07 11.93 -10.86
N GLY A 122 14.77 12.22 -10.96
CA GLY A 122 14.25 13.54 -11.32
C GLY A 122 14.54 14.62 -10.26
N MET A 123 14.41 14.30 -8.97
CA MET A 123 14.72 15.22 -7.87
C MET A 123 16.22 15.43 -7.70
N ILE A 124 17.02 14.35 -7.78
CA ILE A 124 18.47 14.43 -7.57
C ILE A 124 19.16 15.19 -8.70
N LEU A 125 18.72 15.02 -9.96
CA LEU A 125 19.36 15.66 -11.12
C LEU A 125 18.97 17.13 -11.30
N THR A 126 17.80 17.55 -10.81
CA THR A 126 17.36 18.96 -10.89
C THR A 126 18.17 19.87 -9.96
N CYS A 127 18.73 19.33 -8.87
CA CYS A 127 19.57 20.09 -7.93
C CYS A 127 20.96 20.45 -8.47
N ASN A 128 21.42 19.85 -9.58
CA ASN A 128 22.75 20.12 -10.17
C ASN A 128 22.70 20.80 -11.55
N GLY A 129 21.55 21.35 -11.98
CA GLY A 129 21.46 22.09 -13.25
C GLY A 129 21.58 21.23 -14.52
N LEU A 130 21.45 19.91 -14.42
CA LEU A 130 21.37 18.98 -15.56
C LEU A 130 19.92 18.51 -15.73
N GLY A 131 19.05 19.43 -16.17
CA GLY A 131 17.65 19.13 -16.42
C GLY A 131 17.49 18.10 -17.53
N ILE A 132 17.04 16.88 -17.18
CA ILE A 132 16.56 15.93 -18.17
C ILE A 132 15.05 16.16 -18.30
N SER A 133 14.63 16.94 -19.30
CA SER A 133 13.25 16.88 -19.79
C SER A 133 13.09 15.53 -20.48
N GLN A 134 12.47 14.55 -19.82
CA GLN A 134 12.21 13.26 -20.45
C GLN A 134 11.07 13.42 -21.46
N THR A 135 11.42 13.84 -22.66
CA THR A 135 10.63 13.62 -23.86
C THR A 135 10.50 12.11 -24.03
N SER A 136 9.25 11.68 -24.24
CA SER A 136 8.85 10.32 -24.59
C SER A 136 9.82 9.64 -25.57
N ILE A 137 10.29 8.45 -25.21
CA ILE A 137 10.90 7.52 -26.17
C ILE A 137 10.06 6.25 -26.16
N TRP A 138 9.35 6.10 -27.29
CA TRP A 138 8.59 5.00 -27.88
C TRP A 138 8.61 3.64 -27.19
#